data_AF-A0AAD7ZN71-F1
#
_entry.id   AF-A0AAD7ZN71-F1
#
_cell.length_a   1.000
_cell.length_b   1.000
_cell.length_c   1.000
_cell.angle_alpha   90.00
_cell.angle_beta   90.00
_cell.angle_gamma   90.00
#
_symmetry.space_group_name_H-M   'P 1'
#
loop_
_entity.id
_entity.type
_entity.pdbx_description
1 polymer ?
#
loop_
_entity_poly.entity_id
_entity_poly.type
_entity_poly.pdbx_seq_one_letter_code
_entity_poly.pdbx_strand_id
1 'polypeptide(L)'
;VILGGGRRHWLPKVSRDPEPPGEEGRRLDGRNLIADWLREKKRRGLRAEYVWNRAQMEQVDPRRVDHLLGLFAYSHLDFEADRDTGPGGDPSLADMTRVALSILAKNPRGFLLFVEGGRIDHAHHYNNAYRALVETLALEAALLAALPLVDLADTLLVLTADHSHVLTLGGLATPRGNPILGVDSKMSDIDGLPYSTLLYGNGPGFSQPRPIPSNSSSSEVAGRNSVHGAAVPRQWATHGGEDVPIYAQGPLANQLFSGSVDQSYIPHAIAYAACLGEHNQRCSGGPDNYSASDPGPAACVAPAPEPQPGVVRGGVVVASSVMADDSAPPHGSAHKSQNSTNLIIFTIMFLFASTTSYGFE
;
A
#
# COMPACT_ATOMS: atom_id res chain seq x y z
N VAL A 1 11.62 -7.54 4.40
CA VAL A 1 10.67 -8.33 3.60
C VAL A 1 10.24 -7.46 2.43
N ILE A 2 10.09 -7.99 1.23
CA ILE A 2 9.56 -7.26 0.06
C ILE A 2 8.55 -8.20 -0.58
N LEU A 3 7.28 -7.82 -0.63
CA LEU A 3 6.19 -8.67 -1.13
C LEU A 3 5.28 -7.83 -2.01
N GLY A 4 5.03 -8.28 -3.24
CA GLY A 4 4.23 -7.53 -4.21
C GLY A 4 4.36 -8.06 -5.61
N GLY A 5 4.10 -7.20 -6.60
CA GLY A 5 4.24 -7.51 -8.02
C GLY A 5 5.52 -6.93 -8.63
N GLY A 6 5.54 -6.82 -9.96
CA GLY A 6 6.50 -6.03 -10.70
C GLY A 6 7.73 -6.79 -11.16
N ARG A 7 7.66 -8.14 -11.26
CA ARG A 7 8.80 -8.98 -11.70
C ARG A 7 9.47 -8.46 -12.97
N ARG A 8 8.70 -7.91 -13.91
CA ARG A 8 9.21 -7.35 -15.18
C ARG A 8 10.31 -6.31 -14.99
N HIS A 9 10.32 -5.57 -13.88
CA HIS A 9 11.31 -4.52 -13.60
C HIS A 9 12.59 -5.06 -12.94
N TRP A 10 12.58 -6.32 -12.50
CA TRP A 10 13.71 -7.01 -11.89
C TRP A 10 14.48 -7.89 -12.89
N LEU A 11 13.83 -8.25 -14.00
CA LEU A 11 14.38 -9.12 -15.03
C LEU A 11 14.87 -8.32 -16.26
N PRO A 12 15.99 -8.73 -16.87
CA PRO A 12 16.42 -8.15 -18.13
C PRO A 12 15.57 -8.64 -19.30
N LYS A 13 15.56 -7.89 -20.40
CA LYS A 13 14.75 -8.17 -21.59
C LYS A 13 14.97 -9.54 -22.23
N VAL A 14 16.03 -10.25 -21.90
CA VAL A 14 16.30 -11.61 -22.40
C VAL A 14 15.88 -12.72 -21.44
N SER A 15 15.40 -12.38 -20.24
CA SER A 15 14.92 -13.35 -19.25
C SER A 15 13.41 -13.48 -19.32
N ARG A 16 12.93 -14.72 -19.47
CA ARG A 16 11.51 -15.05 -19.46
C ARG A 16 10.94 -14.97 -18.05
N ASP A 17 9.72 -14.44 -17.93
CA ASP A 17 8.97 -14.49 -16.68
C ASP A 17 8.54 -15.94 -16.36
N PRO A 18 8.58 -16.37 -15.10
CA PRO A 18 8.24 -17.74 -14.72
C PRO A 18 6.75 -18.10 -14.86
N GLU A 19 5.84 -17.14 -15.00
CA GLU A 19 4.40 -17.39 -14.94
C GLU A 19 3.63 -17.12 -16.25
N PRO A 20 3.52 -15.89 -16.79
CA PRO A 20 2.93 -15.70 -18.10
C PRO A 20 3.90 -16.20 -19.18
N PRO A 21 3.50 -17.19 -20.00
CA PRO A 21 4.36 -17.75 -21.01
C PRO A 21 4.67 -16.73 -22.10
N GLY A 22 5.96 -16.53 -22.39
CA GLY A 22 6.42 -15.68 -23.49
C GLY A 22 6.66 -14.22 -23.11
N GLU A 23 6.31 -13.81 -21.90
CA GLU A 23 6.68 -12.49 -21.40
C GLU A 23 8.16 -12.44 -20.99
N GLU A 24 8.80 -11.33 -21.30
CA GLU A 24 10.21 -11.06 -20.97
C GLU A 24 10.32 -9.89 -19.99
N GLY A 25 11.47 -9.82 -19.29
CA GLY A 25 11.80 -8.67 -18.47
C GLY A 25 11.84 -7.34 -19.25
N ARG A 26 11.91 -6.22 -18.54
CA ARG A 26 11.93 -4.88 -19.14
C ARG A 26 13.28 -4.17 -19.02
N ARG A 27 14.22 -4.70 -18.24
CA ARG A 27 15.51 -4.01 -18.03
C ARG A 27 16.39 -4.10 -19.28
N LEU A 28 16.96 -2.96 -19.67
CA LEU A 28 17.86 -2.82 -20.81
C LEU A 28 19.34 -2.90 -20.44
N ASP A 29 19.66 -2.91 -19.14
CA ASP A 29 21.03 -2.96 -18.62
C ASP A 29 21.58 -4.38 -18.46
N GLY A 30 20.82 -5.39 -18.90
CA GLY A 30 21.20 -6.81 -18.82
C GLY A 30 21.22 -7.38 -17.41
N ARG A 31 20.83 -6.61 -16.38
CA ARG A 31 20.91 -7.06 -14.99
C ARG A 31 19.67 -7.86 -14.59
N ASN A 32 19.91 -8.95 -13.85
CA ASN A 32 18.86 -9.67 -13.11
C ASN A 32 18.97 -9.29 -11.63
N LEU A 33 18.08 -8.41 -11.19
CA LEU A 33 18.09 -7.85 -9.84
C LEU A 33 17.69 -8.86 -8.76
N ILE A 34 16.87 -9.86 -9.10
CA ILE A 34 16.53 -10.95 -8.17
C ILE A 34 17.82 -11.72 -7.84
N ALA A 35 18.59 -12.06 -8.87
CA ALA A 35 19.85 -12.76 -8.71
C ALA A 35 20.91 -11.89 -8.01
N ASP A 36 20.98 -10.59 -8.30
CA ASP A 36 21.85 -9.65 -7.58
C ASP A 36 21.50 -9.59 -6.09
N TRP A 37 20.22 -9.49 -5.77
CA TRP A 37 19.73 -9.45 -4.38
C TRP A 37 20.09 -10.73 -3.63
N LEU A 38 19.81 -11.90 -4.20
CA LEU A 38 20.17 -13.20 -3.61
C LEU A 38 21.68 -13.33 -3.40
N ARG A 39 22.49 -12.91 -4.39
CA ARG A 39 23.96 -12.92 -4.27
C ARG A 39 24.46 -12.01 -3.15
N GLU A 40 23.90 -10.81 -3.01
CA GLU A 40 24.28 -9.87 -1.94
C GLU A 40 23.97 -10.43 -0.56
N LYS A 41 22.78 -11.02 -0.36
CA LYS A 41 22.40 -11.65 0.92
C LYS A 41 23.30 -12.83 1.24
N LYS A 42 23.56 -13.69 0.26
CA LYS A 42 24.49 -14.83 0.41
C LYS A 42 25.89 -14.37 0.77
N ARG A 43 26.42 -13.32 0.13
CA ARG A 43 27.76 -12.75 0.42
C ARG A 43 27.87 -12.26 1.87
N ARG A 44 26.77 -11.80 2.46
CA ARG A 44 26.71 -11.34 3.85
C ARG A 44 26.39 -12.45 4.86
N GLY A 45 26.26 -13.70 4.40
CA GLY A 45 25.88 -14.84 5.26
C GLY A 45 24.44 -14.75 5.78
N LEU A 46 23.57 -14.00 5.10
CA LEU A 46 22.18 -13.82 5.50
C LEU A 46 21.29 -14.88 4.85
N ARG A 47 20.28 -15.36 5.58
CA ARG A 47 19.33 -16.36 5.09
C ARG A 47 18.24 -15.65 4.29
N ALA A 48 18.29 -15.80 2.97
CA ALA A 48 17.39 -15.13 2.05
C ALA A 48 16.69 -16.11 1.11
N GLU A 49 15.43 -15.82 0.80
CA GLU A 49 14.61 -16.63 -0.08
C GLU A 49 13.85 -15.74 -1.08
N TYR A 50 13.68 -16.26 -2.30
CA TYR A 50 12.89 -15.64 -3.35
C TYR A 50 11.73 -16.56 -3.73
N VAL A 51 10.52 -16.03 -3.74
CA VAL A 51 9.28 -16.74 -4.10
C VAL A 51 8.49 -15.93 -5.12
N TRP A 52 7.69 -16.59 -5.96
CA TRP A 52 6.91 -15.92 -7.00
C TRP A 52 5.47 -16.43 -7.16
N ASN A 53 5.04 -17.37 -6.32
CA ASN A 53 3.66 -17.83 -6.29
C ASN A 53 3.23 -18.18 -4.85
N ARG A 54 1.94 -18.41 -4.69
CA ARG A 54 1.32 -18.74 -3.42
C ARG A 54 1.94 -19.98 -2.76
N ALA A 55 2.11 -21.09 -3.50
CA ALA A 55 2.62 -22.33 -2.93
C ALA A 55 4.05 -22.20 -2.38
N GLN A 56 4.92 -21.48 -3.08
CA GLN A 56 6.27 -21.19 -2.60
C GLN A 56 6.24 -20.33 -1.33
N MET A 57 5.38 -19.30 -1.30
CA MET A 57 5.23 -18.46 -0.11
C MET A 57 4.72 -19.25 1.11
N GLU A 58 3.76 -20.15 0.91
CA GLU A 58 3.23 -21.01 1.98
C GLU A 58 4.29 -21.98 2.54
N GLN A 59 5.32 -22.30 1.78
CA GLN A 59 6.44 -23.17 2.21
C GLN A 59 7.55 -22.42 2.96
N VAL A 60 7.54 -21.09 2.96
CA VAL A 60 8.53 -20.29 3.69
C VAL A 60 8.39 -20.57 5.18
N ASP A 61 9.44 -21.08 5.82
CA ASP A 61 9.52 -21.15 7.30
C ASP A 61 10.04 -19.81 7.85
N PRO A 62 9.19 -18.98 8.49
CA PRO A 62 9.61 -17.65 8.95
C PRO A 62 10.73 -17.69 9.98
N ARG A 63 10.91 -18.82 10.70
CA ARG A 63 11.99 -19.01 11.67
C ARG A 63 13.36 -19.15 10.99
N ARG A 64 13.36 -19.62 9.74
CA ARG A 64 14.57 -19.96 8.97
C ARG A 64 14.98 -18.90 7.94
N VAL A 65 14.10 -17.93 7.65
CA VAL A 65 14.34 -16.88 6.64
C VAL A 65 14.44 -15.51 7.29
N ASP A 66 15.52 -14.77 7.04
CA ASP A 66 15.71 -13.42 7.58
C ASP A 66 15.34 -12.34 6.54
N HIS A 67 15.45 -12.68 5.25
CA HIS A 67 15.06 -11.80 4.15
C HIS A 67 14.21 -12.56 3.14
N LEU A 68 13.00 -12.07 2.90
CA LEU A 68 12.11 -12.60 1.89
C LEU A 68 11.88 -11.57 0.79
N LEU A 69 12.04 -12.00 -0.46
CA LEU A 69 11.60 -11.31 -1.66
C LEU A 69 10.50 -12.14 -2.30
N GLY A 70 9.28 -11.63 -2.37
CA GLY A 70 8.16 -12.27 -3.05
C GLY A 70 7.66 -11.36 -4.16
N LEU A 71 7.77 -11.81 -5.41
CA LEU A 71 7.28 -11.07 -6.57
C LEU A 71 6.27 -11.94 -7.33
N PHE A 72 4.98 -11.71 -7.07
CA PHE A 72 3.91 -12.64 -7.41
C PHE A 72 3.29 -12.41 -8.78
N ALA A 73 3.44 -11.22 -9.36
CA ALA A 73 2.96 -10.93 -10.71
C ALA A 73 4.01 -10.24 -11.60
N TYR A 74 3.84 -10.38 -12.92
CA TYR A 74 4.66 -9.70 -13.93
C TYR A 74 4.62 -8.17 -13.78
N SER A 75 3.42 -7.62 -13.58
CA SER A 75 3.16 -6.20 -13.29
C SER A 75 2.51 -6.09 -11.91
N HIS A 76 1.34 -5.45 -11.78
CA HIS A 76 0.60 -5.48 -10.52
C HIS A 76 0.02 -6.88 -10.30
N LEU A 77 -0.19 -7.28 -9.04
CA LEU A 77 -1.03 -8.45 -8.73
C LEU A 77 -2.41 -8.24 -9.33
N ASP A 78 -3.10 -9.33 -9.66
CA ASP A 78 -4.49 -9.26 -10.09
C ASP A 78 -5.37 -8.61 -9.02
N PHE A 79 -6.53 -8.10 -9.43
CA PHE A 79 -7.54 -7.69 -8.44
C PHE A 79 -7.92 -8.91 -7.60
N GLU A 80 -8.18 -8.73 -6.31
CA GLU A 80 -8.67 -9.75 -5.38
C GLU A 80 -9.92 -10.44 -5.93
N ALA A 81 -10.79 -9.70 -6.62
CA ALA A 81 -11.97 -10.23 -7.30
C ALA A 81 -11.69 -11.24 -8.43
N ASP A 82 -10.49 -11.17 -9.00
CA ASP A 82 -10.02 -11.92 -10.17
C ASP A 82 -8.84 -12.87 -9.84
N ARG A 83 -8.33 -12.83 -8.60
CA ARG A 83 -7.11 -13.52 -8.17
C ARG A 83 -7.20 -15.03 -8.35
N ASP A 84 -6.19 -15.63 -8.98
CA ASP A 84 -6.02 -17.09 -8.94
C ASP A 84 -5.62 -17.51 -7.53
N THR A 85 -6.52 -18.21 -6.85
CA THR A 85 -6.30 -18.70 -5.49
C THR A 85 -5.61 -20.06 -5.45
N GLY A 86 -5.31 -20.66 -6.61
CA GLY A 86 -4.63 -21.93 -6.73
C GLY A 86 -3.16 -21.88 -6.29
N PRO A 87 -2.49 -23.05 -6.19
CA PRO A 87 -1.08 -23.13 -5.77
C PRO A 87 -0.11 -22.33 -6.66
N GLY A 88 -0.43 -22.23 -7.95
CA GLY A 88 0.35 -21.48 -8.93
C GLY A 88 0.04 -19.98 -9.01
N GLY A 89 -1.05 -19.54 -8.37
CA GLY A 89 -1.49 -18.15 -8.40
C GLY A 89 -0.91 -17.30 -7.26
N ASP A 90 -1.68 -16.30 -6.85
CA ASP A 90 -1.19 -15.22 -5.99
C ASP A 90 -1.65 -15.35 -4.53
N PRO A 91 -0.76 -15.02 -3.56
CA PRO A 91 -1.19 -14.85 -2.18
C PRO A 91 -2.09 -13.62 -2.00
N SER A 92 -3.00 -13.66 -1.03
CA SER A 92 -3.78 -12.47 -0.66
C SER A 92 -2.91 -11.43 0.06
N LEU A 93 -3.38 -10.18 0.11
CA LEU A 93 -2.72 -9.13 0.92
C LEU A 93 -2.63 -9.52 2.40
N ALA A 94 -3.63 -10.24 2.91
CA ALA A 94 -3.61 -10.80 4.26
C ALA A 94 -2.52 -11.87 4.45
N ASP A 95 -2.33 -12.77 3.49
CA ASP A 95 -1.30 -13.80 3.56
C ASP A 95 0.12 -13.20 3.52
N MET A 96 0.33 -12.23 2.62
CA MET A 96 1.58 -11.46 2.56
C MET A 96 1.87 -10.75 3.88
N THR A 97 0.84 -10.14 4.48
CA THR A 97 0.96 -9.45 5.78
C THR A 97 1.35 -10.42 6.91
N ARG A 98 0.72 -11.60 7.00
CA ARG A 98 1.03 -12.62 8.01
C ARG A 98 2.48 -13.09 7.92
N VAL A 99 2.95 -13.40 6.71
CA VAL A 99 4.33 -13.87 6.50
C VAL A 99 5.33 -12.75 6.79
N ALA A 100 5.04 -11.52 6.36
CA ALA A 100 5.88 -10.37 6.66
C ALA A 100 6.05 -10.16 8.18
N LEU A 101 4.95 -10.12 8.93
CA LEU A 101 4.98 -9.97 10.38
C LEU A 101 5.71 -11.13 11.06
N SER A 102 5.47 -12.37 10.62
CA SER A 102 6.15 -13.56 11.17
C SER A 102 7.67 -13.50 11.02
N ILE A 103 8.18 -12.87 9.96
CA ILE A 103 9.63 -12.68 9.75
C ILE A 103 10.13 -11.46 10.54
N LEU A 104 9.41 -10.34 10.48
CA LEU A 104 9.83 -9.05 11.08
C LEU A 104 9.81 -9.08 12.62
N ALA A 105 8.84 -9.75 13.23
CA ALA A 105 8.67 -9.86 14.68
C ALA A 105 9.87 -10.54 15.37
N LYS A 106 10.75 -11.22 14.61
CA LYS A 106 11.99 -11.79 15.15
C LYS A 106 13.03 -10.73 15.54
N ASN A 107 12.91 -9.49 15.06
CA ASN A 107 13.85 -8.44 15.39
C ASN A 107 13.48 -7.82 16.75
N PRO A 108 14.29 -8.00 17.81
CA PRO A 108 13.96 -7.47 19.14
C PRO A 108 14.00 -5.93 19.20
N ARG A 109 14.60 -5.27 18.20
CA ARG A 109 14.59 -3.80 18.06
C ARG A 109 13.33 -3.26 17.39
N GLY A 110 12.38 -4.13 17.11
CA GLY A 110 11.15 -3.83 16.42
C GLY A 110 11.27 -3.72 14.90
N PHE A 111 10.20 -3.28 14.27
CA PHE A 111 10.09 -3.20 12.83
C PHE A 111 9.21 -2.04 12.39
N LEU A 112 9.40 -1.63 11.13
CA LEU A 112 8.40 -0.90 10.36
C LEU A 112 7.84 -1.87 9.33
N LEU A 113 6.52 -1.89 9.15
CA LEU A 113 5.85 -2.58 8.06
C LEU A 113 4.89 -1.61 7.39
N PHE A 114 5.01 -1.43 6.08
CA PHE A 114 4.05 -0.74 5.25
C PHE A 114 3.26 -1.77 4.44
N VAL A 115 1.92 -1.68 4.45
CA VAL A 115 1.00 -2.56 3.73
C VAL A 115 0.07 -1.70 2.88
N GLU A 116 0.03 -1.95 1.58
CA GLU A 116 -0.72 -1.12 0.64
C GLU A 116 -1.85 -1.89 -0.06
N GLY A 117 -3.07 -1.36 0.02
CA GLY A 117 -4.22 -1.77 -0.82
C GLY A 117 -4.19 -1.09 -2.19
N GLY A 118 -3.09 -1.20 -2.94
CA GLY A 118 -2.82 -0.31 -4.08
C GLY A 118 -3.77 -0.48 -5.28
N ARG A 119 -4.46 -1.62 -5.39
CA ARG A 119 -5.42 -1.86 -6.47
C ARG A 119 -6.77 -1.15 -6.26
N ILE A 120 -7.06 -0.60 -5.07
CA ILE A 120 -8.26 0.22 -4.82
C ILE A 120 -8.31 1.39 -5.80
N ASP A 121 -7.18 2.10 -5.92
CA ASP A 121 -6.98 3.22 -6.83
C ASP A 121 -7.23 2.84 -8.30
N HIS A 122 -6.57 1.78 -8.77
CA HIS A 122 -6.72 1.31 -10.15
C HIS A 122 -8.19 0.99 -10.47
N ALA A 123 -8.93 0.38 -9.55
CA ALA A 123 -10.33 0.08 -9.76
C ALA A 123 -11.19 1.35 -9.87
N HIS A 124 -10.92 2.37 -9.05
CA HIS A 124 -11.61 3.66 -9.16
C HIS A 124 -11.29 4.39 -10.46
N HIS A 125 -10.04 4.34 -10.93
CA HIS A 125 -9.69 4.88 -12.25
C HIS A 125 -10.51 4.26 -13.39
N TYR A 126 -10.88 2.99 -13.28
CA TYR A 126 -11.76 2.30 -14.23
C TYR A 126 -13.27 2.54 -13.99
N ASN A 127 -13.64 3.40 -13.04
CA ASN A 127 -15.00 3.52 -12.49
C ASN A 127 -15.60 2.15 -12.07
N ASN A 128 -14.76 1.20 -11.67
CA ASN A 128 -15.20 -0.12 -11.25
C ASN A 128 -15.33 -0.17 -9.73
N ALA A 129 -16.48 0.30 -9.22
CA ALA A 129 -16.73 0.34 -7.79
C ALA A 129 -16.79 -1.07 -7.16
N TYR A 130 -17.18 -2.11 -7.90
CA TYR A 130 -17.15 -3.48 -7.39
C TYR A 130 -15.74 -3.85 -6.95
N ARG A 131 -14.76 -3.70 -7.85
CA ARG A 131 -13.37 -4.06 -7.57
C ARG A 131 -12.78 -3.15 -6.51
N ALA A 132 -13.06 -1.84 -6.55
CA ALA A 132 -12.52 -0.91 -5.54
C ALA A 132 -12.97 -1.28 -4.12
N LEU A 133 -14.24 -1.66 -3.96
CA LEU A 133 -14.77 -2.12 -2.67
C LEU A 133 -14.19 -3.49 -2.26
N VAL A 134 -14.05 -4.43 -3.19
CA VAL A 134 -13.43 -5.74 -2.89
C VAL A 134 -11.95 -5.60 -2.50
N GLU A 135 -11.20 -4.71 -3.16
CA GLU A 135 -9.83 -4.37 -2.76
C GLU A 135 -9.78 -3.72 -1.38
N THR A 136 -10.77 -2.87 -1.06
CA THR A 136 -10.89 -2.26 0.28
C THR A 136 -11.13 -3.33 1.35
N LEU A 137 -11.96 -4.33 1.05
CA LEU A 137 -12.16 -5.50 1.93
C LEU A 137 -10.88 -6.36 2.05
N ALA A 138 -10.07 -6.44 1.00
CA ALA A 138 -8.78 -7.13 1.06
C ALA A 138 -7.79 -6.41 1.99
N LEU A 139 -7.79 -5.07 1.98
CA LEU A 139 -7.03 -4.26 2.93
C LEU A 139 -7.54 -4.42 4.37
N GLU A 140 -8.86 -4.43 4.58
CA GLU A 140 -9.47 -4.74 5.87
C GLU A 140 -9.05 -6.14 6.36
N ALA A 141 -9.09 -7.15 5.50
CA ALA A 141 -8.67 -8.51 5.84
C ALA A 141 -7.18 -8.57 6.22
N ALA A 142 -6.32 -7.76 5.60
CA ALA A 142 -4.92 -7.64 5.97
C ALA A 142 -4.72 -6.97 7.34
N LEU A 143 -5.50 -5.91 7.63
CA LEU A 143 -5.54 -5.28 8.96
C LEU A 143 -5.96 -6.30 10.03
N LEU A 144 -7.07 -7.00 9.81
CA LEU A 144 -7.58 -8.03 10.73
C LEU A 144 -6.60 -9.20 10.89
N ALA A 145 -5.80 -9.52 9.86
CA ALA A 145 -4.74 -10.52 9.95
C ALA A 145 -3.53 -10.05 10.77
N ALA A 146 -3.24 -8.75 10.80
CA ALA A 146 -2.14 -8.17 11.56
C ALA A 146 -2.45 -8.03 13.06
N LEU A 147 -3.67 -7.61 13.41
CA LEU A 147 -4.08 -7.38 14.81
C LEU A 147 -3.74 -8.52 15.79
N PRO A 148 -3.96 -9.81 15.50
CA PRO A 148 -3.60 -10.90 16.42
C PRO A 148 -2.10 -11.23 16.45
N LEU A 149 -1.29 -10.63 15.57
CA LEU A 149 0.14 -10.91 15.43
C LEU A 149 1.03 -9.83 16.07
N VAL A 150 0.43 -8.79 16.66
CA VAL A 150 1.14 -7.69 17.31
C VAL A 150 0.56 -7.37 18.68
N ASP A 151 1.38 -6.77 19.54
CA ASP A 151 0.93 -6.20 20.80
C ASP A 151 0.71 -4.69 20.63
N LEU A 152 -0.53 -4.24 20.74
CA LEU A 152 -0.86 -2.81 20.61
C LEU A 152 -0.31 -1.97 21.78
N ALA A 153 0.22 -2.59 22.84
CA ALA A 153 0.98 -1.89 23.87
C ALA A 153 2.36 -1.39 23.37
N ASP A 154 2.94 -2.08 22.36
CA ASP A 154 4.24 -1.72 21.79
C ASP A 154 4.19 -1.38 20.29
N THR A 155 3.04 -1.57 19.64
CA THR A 155 2.87 -1.38 18.20
C THR A 155 1.97 -0.19 17.89
N LEU A 156 2.51 0.83 17.22
CA LEU A 156 1.70 1.90 16.62
C LEU A 156 1.21 1.44 15.25
N LEU A 157 -0.10 1.31 15.11
CA LEU A 157 -0.80 1.03 13.87
C LEU A 157 -1.39 2.33 13.32
N VAL A 158 -1.11 2.66 12.06
CA VAL A 158 -1.71 3.80 11.34
C VAL A 158 -2.36 3.29 10.06
N LEU A 159 -3.62 3.63 9.82
CA LEU A 159 -4.36 3.38 8.58
C LEU A 159 -4.75 4.72 7.95
N THR A 160 -4.40 4.95 6.69
CA THR A 160 -4.75 6.17 5.95
C THR A 160 -4.95 5.88 4.46
N ALA A 161 -5.35 6.90 3.70
CA ALA A 161 -5.18 6.94 2.26
C ALA A 161 -4.15 8.01 1.87
N ASP A 162 -3.60 7.89 0.66
CA ASP A 162 -2.74 8.90 0.04
C ASP A 162 -3.57 10.02 -0.60
N HIS A 163 -4.71 9.67 -1.20
CA HIS A 163 -5.73 10.57 -1.70
C HIS A 163 -7.07 9.84 -1.83
N SER A 164 -8.12 10.58 -2.18
CA SER A 164 -9.44 9.99 -2.46
C SER A 164 -9.63 9.75 -3.97
N HIS A 165 -10.88 9.50 -4.38
CA HIS A 165 -11.35 9.41 -5.75
C HIS A 165 -12.64 10.20 -5.91
N VAL A 166 -12.99 10.56 -7.15
CA VAL A 166 -14.25 11.25 -7.47
C VAL A 166 -15.49 10.34 -7.38
N LEU A 167 -15.50 9.39 -6.44
CA LEU A 167 -16.62 8.50 -6.15
C LEU A 167 -17.63 9.25 -5.26
N THR A 168 -18.91 9.16 -5.62
CA THR A 168 -20.01 9.68 -4.81
C THR A 168 -20.95 8.55 -4.42
N LEU A 169 -21.30 8.51 -3.13
CA LEU A 169 -22.40 7.70 -2.61
C LEU A 169 -23.62 8.59 -2.45
N GLY A 170 -24.63 8.37 -3.30
CA GLY A 170 -25.83 9.19 -3.31
C GLY A 170 -27.11 8.40 -3.10
N GLY A 171 -28.17 8.93 -3.69
CA GLY A 171 -29.50 8.37 -3.69
C GLY A 171 -30.52 9.20 -2.92
N LEU A 172 -31.80 9.02 -3.24
CA LEU A 172 -32.91 9.81 -2.70
C LEU A 172 -33.71 9.02 -1.64
N ALA A 173 -33.77 7.70 -1.77
CA ALA A 173 -34.53 6.84 -0.86
C ALA A 173 -33.96 5.41 -0.75
N THR A 174 -32.65 5.25 -0.84
CA THR A 174 -31.97 3.95 -0.76
C THR A 174 -32.21 3.32 0.62
N PRO A 175 -33.06 2.28 0.77
CA PRO A 175 -33.41 1.75 2.08
C PRO A 175 -32.19 1.06 2.72
N ARG A 176 -32.18 1.01 4.05
CA ARG A 176 -31.16 0.21 4.77
C ARG A 176 -31.21 -1.24 4.28
N GLY A 177 -30.06 -1.75 3.87
CA GLY A 177 -29.91 -3.10 3.30
C GLY A 177 -29.98 -3.15 1.78
N ASN A 178 -30.15 -2.02 1.08
CA ASN A 178 -29.97 -1.97 -0.37
C ASN A 178 -28.53 -2.35 -0.75
N PRO A 179 -28.30 -3.18 -1.78
CA PRO A 179 -26.96 -3.45 -2.27
C PRO A 179 -26.25 -2.16 -2.69
N ILE A 180 -25.03 -1.94 -2.20
CA ILE A 180 -24.27 -0.70 -2.47
C ILE A 180 -23.96 -0.49 -3.95
N LEU A 181 -23.82 -1.59 -4.70
CA LEU A 181 -23.62 -1.60 -6.16
C LEU A 181 -24.94 -1.59 -6.95
N GLY A 182 -26.07 -1.55 -6.23
CA GLY A 182 -27.40 -1.58 -6.81
C GLY A 182 -27.87 -0.23 -7.31
N VAL A 183 -29.01 -0.26 -8.00
CA VAL A 183 -29.76 0.94 -8.38
C VAL A 183 -30.44 1.58 -7.18
N ASP A 184 -30.72 2.88 -7.28
CA ASP A 184 -31.64 3.54 -6.37
C ASP A 184 -33.06 2.98 -6.59
N SER A 185 -33.84 2.94 -5.50
CA SER A 185 -35.26 2.61 -5.52
C SER A 185 -36.13 3.64 -6.27
N LYS A 186 -35.62 4.86 -6.45
CA LYS A 186 -36.25 5.93 -7.21
C LYS A 186 -35.56 6.09 -8.57
N MET A 187 -36.37 6.41 -9.58
CA MET A 187 -35.88 6.79 -10.90
C MET A 187 -35.52 8.28 -10.90
N SER A 188 -34.67 8.67 -11.84
CA SER A 188 -34.40 10.08 -12.11
C SER A 188 -35.70 10.79 -12.51
N ASP A 189 -35.95 11.95 -11.91
CA ASP A 189 -37.13 12.78 -12.14
C ASP A 189 -37.05 13.60 -13.45
N ILE A 190 -35.88 13.64 -14.08
CA ILE A 190 -35.65 14.32 -15.35
C ILE A 190 -35.90 13.41 -16.55
N ASP A 191 -35.33 12.20 -16.55
CA ASP A 191 -35.39 11.28 -17.69
C ASP A 191 -36.22 10.01 -17.45
N GLY A 192 -36.70 9.80 -16.22
CA GLY A 192 -37.50 8.63 -15.86
C GLY A 192 -36.73 7.31 -15.86
N LEU A 193 -35.39 7.35 -15.91
CA LEU A 193 -34.54 6.16 -16.00
C LEU A 193 -33.84 5.85 -14.67
N PRO A 194 -33.52 4.59 -14.35
CA PRO A 194 -32.83 4.22 -13.12
C PRO A 194 -31.36 4.70 -13.12
N TYR A 195 -30.78 4.90 -11.95
CA TYR A 195 -29.38 5.25 -11.75
C TYR A 195 -28.79 4.46 -10.57
N SER A 196 -27.47 4.27 -10.56
CA SER A 196 -26.76 3.51 -9.52
C SER A 196 -26.58 4.35 -8.26
N THR A 197 -26.54 3.67 -7.10
CA THR A 197 -26.26 4.32 -5.80
C THR A 197 -24.87 4.97 -5.77
N LEU A 198 -23.90 4.31 -6.42
CA LEU A 198 -22.55 4.83 -6.65
C LEU A 198 -22.43 5.44 -8.05
N LEU A 199 -21.80 6.60 -8.12
CA LEU A 199 -21.49 7.31 -9.37
C LEU A 199 -20.10 7.96 -9.25
N TYR A 200 -19.54 8.37 -10.38
CA TYR A 200 -18.27 9.09 -10.41
C TYR A 200 -18.41 10.49 -11.01
N GLY A 201 -17.57 11.44 -10.56
CA GLY A 201 -17.50 12.76 -11.15
C GLY A 201 -16.98 12.73 -12.60
N ASN A 202 -15.97 11.91 -12.88
CA ASN A 202 -15.43 11.71 -14.22
C ASN A 202 -14.87 10.28 -14.38
N GLY A 203 -14.57 9.89 -15.63
CA GLY A 203 -13.99 8.59 -15.92
C GLY A 203 -14.59 7.90 -17.15
N PRO A 204 -14.21 6.63 -17.38
CA PRO A 204 -14.64 5.85 -18.55
C PRO A 204 -16.13 5.49 -18.54
N GLY A 205 -16.83 5.68 -17.42
CA GLY A 205 -18.26 5.40 -17.31
C GLY A 205 -19.19 6.43 -17.91
N PHE A 206 -18.67 7.50 -18.52
CA PHE A 206 -19.50 8.47 -19.25
C PHE A 206 -19.96 7.90 -20.60
N SER A 207 -21.24 8.06 -20.93
CA SER A 207 -21.76 7.80 -22.28
C SER A 207 -22.95 8.70 -22.61
N GLN A 208 -23.26 8.86 -23.90
CA GLN A 208 -24.48 9.51 -24.40
C GLN A 208 -25.16 8.62 -25.47
N PRO A 209 -26.39 8.11 -25.23
CA PRO A 209 -27.18 8.25 -24.00
C PRO A 209 -26.46 7.63 -22.78
N ARG A 210 -26.79 8.11 -21.57
CA ARG A 210 -26.14 7.64 -20.33
C ARG A 210 -26.32 6.14 -20.12
N PRO A 211 -25.38 5.45 -19.45
CA PRO A 211 -25.56 4.03 -19.20
C PRO A 211 -26.74 3.84 -18.25
N ILE A 212 -27.62 2.91 -18.61
CA ILE A 212 -28.72 2.48 -17.75
C ILE A 212 -28.23 1.24 -17.01
N PRO A 213 -28.09 1.28 -15.67
CA PRO A 213 -27.70 0.09 -14.93
C PRO A 213 -28.74 -1.00 -15.16
N SER A 214 -28.30 -2.19 -15.59
CA SER A 214 -29.23 -3.31 -15.75
C SER A 214 -29.58 -3.88 -14.37
N ASN A 215 -30.88 -4.09 -14.11
CA ASN A 215 -31.36 -4.77 -12.90
C ASN A 215 -31.09 -6.29 -12.94
N SER A 216 -30.26 -6.73 -13.88
CA SER A 216 -30.08 -8.12 -14.20
C SER A 216 -29.11 -8.75 -13.20
N SER A 217 -29.66 -9.53 -12.28
CA SER A 217 -28.98 -10.59 -11.53
C SER A 217 -28.31 -11.66 -12.42
N SER A 218 -28.21 -11.45 -13.74
CA SER A 218 -27.67 -12.41 -14.68
C SER A 218 -26.14 -12.29 -14.76
N SER A 219 -25.51 -13.14 -13.95
CA SER A 219 -24.08 -13.40 -13.78
C SER A 219 -23.36 -12.42 -12.85
N GLU A 220 -22.85 -12.96 -11.73
CA GLU A 220 -21.89 -12.27 -10.86
C GLU A 220 -20.76 -11.62 -11.67
N VAL A 221 -20.33 -12.26 -12.76
CA VAL A 221 -19.28 -11.80 -13.69
C VAL A 221 -19.64 -10.48 -14.38
N ALA A 222 -20.89 -10.27 -14.79
CA ALA A 222 -21.34 -8.98 -15.34
C ALA A 222 -21.30 -7.86 -14.29
N GLY A 223 -21.57 -8.19 -13.02
CA GLY A 223 -21.43 -7.26 -11.90
C GLY A 223 -19.98 -6.86 -11.61
N ARG A 224 -19.04 -7.83 -11.66
CA ARG A 224 -17.60 -7.57 -11.40
C ARG A 224 -16.97 -6.63 -12.42
N ASN A 225 -17.42 -6.70 -13.68
CA ASN A 225 -16.91 -5.87 -14.78
C ASN A 225 -17.72 -4.58 -14.98
N SER A 226 -18.63 -4.24 -14.07
CA SER A 226 -19.45 -3.03 -14.20
C SER A 226 -18.59 -1.76 -14.14
N VAL A 227 -18.87 -0.84 -15.08
CA VAL A 227 -18.30 0.51 -15.13
C VAL A 227 -19.41 1.47 -14.73
N HIS A 228 -19.27 2.12 -13.57
CA HIS A 228 -20.30 2.99 -13.02
C HIS A 228 -20.34 4.33 -13.76
N GLY A 229 -21.53 4.91 -13.88
CA GLY A 229 -21.75 6.15 -14.63
C GLY A 229 -20.88 7.30 -14.11
N ALA A 230 -20.38 8.12 -15.05
CA ALA A 230 -19.60 9.31 -14.75
C ALA A 230 -20.19 10.56 -15.42
N ALA A 231 -19.97 11.74 -14.81
CA ALA A 231 -20.51 13.00 -15.36
C ALA A 231 -19.63 13.61 -16.49
N VAL A 232 -18.31 13.38 -16.48
CA VAL A 232 -17.37 13.89 -17.49
C VAL A 232 -16.53 12.74 -18.10
N PRO A 233 -16.41 12.64 -19.44
CA PRO A 233 -15.66 11.56 -20.07
C PRO A 233 -14.15 11.68 -19.88
N ARG A 234 -13.53 10.59 -19.43
CA ARG A 234 -12.08 10.40 -19.36
C ARG A 234 -11.74 8.94 -19.63
N GLN A 235 -10.54 8.65 -20.09
CA GLN A 235 -10.09 7.25 -20.17
C GLN A 235 -9.86 6.64 -18.77
N TRP A 236 -9.42 7.47 -17.82
CA TRP A 236 -9.18 7.12 -16.42
C TRP A 236 -9.79 8.22 -15.54
N ALA A 237 -10.56 7.83 -14.52
CA ALA A 237 -11.09 8.77 -13.54
C ALA A 237 -9.95 9.55 -12.86
N THR A 238 -10.20 10.73 -12.31
CA THR A 238 -9.21 11.47 -11.53
C THR A 238 -9.29 11.08 -10.06
N HIS A 239 -8.20 11.34 -9.33
CA HIS A 239 -8.23 11.33 -7.88
C HIS A 239 -9.23 12.37 -7.33
N GLY A 240 -9.64 12.17 -6.09
CA GLY A 240 -10.40 13.11 -5.27
C GLY A 240 -9.44 13.97 -4.43
N GLY A 241 -9.80 15.23 -4.21
CA GLY A 241 -8.98 16.22 -3.51
C GLY A 241 -9.50 16.57 -2.11
N GLU A 242 -10.53 15.87 -1.64
CA GLU A 242 -11.03 16.00 -0.28
C GLU A 242 -10.12 15.32 0.74
N ASP A 243 -10.20 15.77 1.99
CA ASP A 243 -9.45 15.21 3.10
C ASP A 243 -9.76 13.71 3.27
N VAL A 244 -8.72 12.92 3.51
CA VAL A 244 -8.82 11.49 3.78
C VAL A 244 -8.63 11.19 5.27
N PRO A 245 -9.30 10.15 5.82
CA PRO A 245 -9.21 9.84 7.22
C PRO A 245 -7.86 9.21 7.58
N ILE A 246 -7.38 9.51 8.78
CA ILE A 246 -6.28 8.80 9.45
C ILE A 246 -6.86 8.10 10.68
N TYR A 247 -6.70 6.78 10.75
CA TYR A 247 -7.02 5.98 11.92
C TYR A 247 -5.71 5.54 12.57
N ALA A 248 -5.60 5.63 13.89
CA ALA A 248 -4.40 5.19 14.60
C ALA A 248 -4.74 4.47 15.90
N GLN A 249 -3.92 3.48 16.26
CA GLN A 249 -4.02 2.75 17.53
C GLN A 249 -2.62 2.37 18.04
N GLY A 250 -2.45 2.35 19.36
CA GLY A 250 -1.20 1.98 20.02
C GLY A 250 -0.46 3.16 20.66
N PRO A 251 0.87 3.08 20.85
CA PRO A 251 1.64 4.10 21.55
C PRO A 251 1.48 5.49 20.93
N LEU A 252 1.06 6.46 21.74
CA LEU A 252 0.88 7.87 21.38
C LEU A 252 -0.19 8.16 20.30
N ALA A 253 -0.98 7.17 19.89
CA ALA A 253 -1.96 7.33 18.82
C ALA A 253 -2.96 8.46 19.10
N ASN A 254 -3.57 8.48 20.30
CA ASN A 254 -4.57 9.47 20.69
C ASN A 254 -4.00 10.88 20.86
N GLN A 255 -2.70 11.01 21.10
CA GLN A 255 -2.01 12.29 21.28
C GLN A 255 -1.56 12.90 19.96
N LEU A 256 -1.11 12.06 19.02
CA LEU A 256 -0.52 12.52 17.77
C LEU A 256 -1.54 12.58 16.63
N PHE A 257 -2.51 11.67 16.57
CA PHE A 257 -3.46 11.58 15.47
C PHE A 257 -4.83 12.09 15.91
N SER A 258 -4.96 13.42 15.99
CA SER A 258 -6.22 14.10 16.32
C SER A 258 -6.40 15.37 15.50
N GLY A 259 -7.64 15.73 15.20
CA GLY A 259 -7.96 16.92 14.39
C GLY A 259 -7.62 16.75 12.91
N SER A 260 -7.41 17.89 12.23
CA SER A 260 -6.97 17.95 10.84
C SER A 260 -5.48 18.25 10.80
N VAL A 261 -4.74 17.49 9.99
CA VAL A 261 -3.29 17.61 9.85
C VAL A 261 -2.91 17.53 8.37
N ASP A 262 -1.79 18.16 8.00
CA ASP A 262 -1.20 17.95 6.68
C ASP A 262 -0.73 16.50 6.53
N GLN A 263 -0.86 15.90 5.36
CA GLN A 263 -0.41 14.52 5.12
C GLN A 263 1.09 14.32 5.44
N SER A 264 1.91 15.35 5.22
CA SER A 264 3.34 15.34 5.56
C SER A 264 3.60 15.14 7.06
N TYR A 265 2.63 15.43 7.93
CA TYR A 265 2.72 15.22 9.38
C TYR A 265 2.85 13.73 9.75
N ILE A 266 2.19 12.83 9.00
CA ILE A 266 2.09 11.40 9.33
C ILE A 266 3.46 10.75 9.59
N PRO A 267 4.45 10.81 8.68
CA PRO A 267 5.78 10.23 8.94
C PRO A 267 6.51 10.89 10.11
N HIS A 268 6.31 12.18 10.37
CA HIS A 268 6.91 12.85 11.54
C HIS A 268 6.31 12.34 12.85
N ALA A 269 5.00 12.17 12.92
CA ALA A 269 4.32 11.59 14.08
C ALA A 269 4.77 10.15 14.35
N ILE A 270 4.90 9.33 13.30
CA ILE A 270 5.41 7.96 13.38
C ILE A 270 6.87 7.95 13.88
N ALA A 271 7.73 8.81 13.32
CA ALA A 271 9.12 8.94 13.74
C ALA A 271 9.23 9.41 15.20
N TYR A 272 8.38 10.35 15.62
CA TYR A 272 8.30 10.80 17.01
C TYR A 272 7.92 9.65 17.94
N ALA A 273 6.87 8.90 17.60
CA ALA A 273 6.38 7.79 18.41
C ALA A 273 7.45 6.71 18.61
N ALA A 274 8.15 6.34 17.55
CA ALA A 274 9.18 5.31 17.58
C ALA A 274 10.60 5.81 17.87
N CYS A 275 10.77 7.09 18.21
CA CYS A 275 12.09 7.68 18.51
C CYS A 275 13.10 7.47 17.37
N LEU A 276 12.67 7.78 16.15
CA LEU A 276 13.48 7.69 14.93
C LEU A 276 13.94 9.08 14.48
N GLY A 277 15.00 9.11 13.68
CA GLY A 277 15.53 10.35 13.10
C GLY A 277 15.92 11.38 14.14
N GLU A 278 15.37 12.59 14.01
CA GLU A 278 15.61 13.73 14.91
C GLU A 278 15.10 13.49 16.34
N HIS A 279 14.20 12.51 16.54
CA HIS A 279 13.61 12.19 17.84
C HIS A 279 14.30 11.02 18.56
N ASN A 280 15.49 10.60 18.12
CA ASN A 280 16.18 9.42 18.66
C ASN A 280 16.53 9.49 20.17
N GLN A 281 16.61 10.69 20.74
CA GLN A 281 16.89 10.87 22.17
C GLN A 281 15.63 10.78 23.04
N ARG A 282 14.41 10.86 22.47
CA ARG A 282 13.16 10.86 23.24
C ARG A 282 13.00 9.60 24.10
N CYS A 283 13.43 8.45 23.58
CA CYS A 283 13.36 7.17 24.29
C CYS A 283 14.63 6.84 25.11
N SER A 284 15.60 7.75 25.17
CA SER A 284 16.90 7.50 25.82
C SER A 284 16.97 7.94 27.29
N GLY A 285 15.98 8.67 27.79
CA GLY A 285 15.80 9.01 29.20
C GLY A 285 14.64 8.21 29.80
N GLY A 286 14.78 7.74 31.05
CA GLY A 286 13.68 7.11 31.79
C GLY A 286 12.46 8.04 31.98
N PRO A 287 11.43 7.62 32.72
CA PRO A 287 10.08 8.23 32.70
C PRO A 287 9.98 9.73 33.00
N ASP A 288 11.03 10.40 33.49
CA ASP A 288 10.96 11.76 34.04
C ASP A 288 12.10 12.67 33.56
N ASN A 289 12.28 12.90 32.26
CA ASN A 289 13.17 13.96 31.78
C ASN A 289 12.47 15.04 30.95
N TYR A 290 11.28 15.44 31.38
CA TYR A 290 10.63 16.70 30.97
C TYR A 290 11.22 17.94 31.67
N SER A 291 12.27 17.78 32.48
CA SER A 291 12.96 18.89 33.19
C SER A 291 14.16 19.45 32.43
N ALA A 292 14.56 18.84 31.31
CA ALA A 292 15.50 19.50 30.40
C ALA A 292 14.75 20.60 29.67
N SER A 293 15.00 21.85 30.08
CA SER A 293 14.57 23.05 29.37
C SER A 293 14.72 22.86 27.87
N ASP A 294 13.59 22.97 27.17
CA ASP A 294 13.52 23.07 25.72
C ASP A 294 14.66 23.97 25.23
N PRO A 295 15.65 23.47 24.47
CA PRO A 295 16.57 24.36 23.79
C PRO A 295 15.67 25.07 22.78
N GLY A 296 15.29 26.31 23.12
CA GLY A 296 14.25 27.08 22.43
C GLY A 296 14.38 27.07 20.91
N PRO A 297 13.32 27.50 20.19
CA PRO A 297 13.09 27.20 18.78
C PRO A 297 14.40 27.31 18.01
N ALA A 298 14.87 26.17 17.48
CA ALA A 298 16.02 26.15 16.61
C ALA A 298 15.78 27.23 15.55
N ALA A 299 16.62 28.27 15.57
CA ALA A 299 16.49 29.40 14.67
C ALA A 299 16.31 28.86 13.25
N CYS A 300 15.35 29.39 12.50
CA CYS A 300 15.16 29.02 11.10
C CYS A 300 16.47 29.25 10.36
N VAL A 301 17.25 28.20 10.18
CA VAL A 301 18.47 28.22 9.38
C VAL A 301 17.99 28.29 7.95
N ALA A 302 18.25 29.41 7.28
CA ALA A 302 18.07 29.51 5.84
C ALA A 302 18.76 28.32 5.16
N PRO A 303 18.15 27.71 4.12
CA PRO A 303 18.67 26.48 3.53
C PRO A 303 20.13 26.70 3.10
N ALA A 304 21.01 25.82 3.57
CA ALA A 304 22.41 25.81 3.18
C ALA A 304 22.52 25.48 1.67
N PRO A 305 23.55 25.98 0.97
CA PRO A 305 23.80 25.59 -0.42
C PRO A 305 24.00 24.07 -0.51
N GLU A 306 23.48 23.45 -1.57
CA GLU A 306 23.53 22.00 -1.80
C GLU A 306 24.88 21.36 -1.45
N PRO A 307 24.91 20.46 -0.45
CA PRO A 307 26.03 19.58 -0.22
C PRO A 307 25.84 18.27 -1.00
N GLN A 308 26.92 17.86 -1.65
CA GLN A 308 27.15 16.57 -2.29
C GLN A 308 26.73 15.36 -1.42
N PRO A 309 26.34 14.23 -2.05
CA PRO A 309 25.45 13.23 -1.44
C PRO A 309 26.10 12.47 -0.27
N GLY A 310 25.42 12.50 0.88
CA GLY A 310 25.76 11.77 2.10
C GLY A 310 24.49 11.29 2.83
N VAL A 311 24.52 10.03 3.29
CA VAL A 311 23.38 9.13 3.56
C VAL A 311 22.76 9.29 4.97
N VAL A 312 21.42 9.26 5.05
CA VAL A 312 20.62 9.04 6.28
C VAL A 312 20.16 7.57 6.34
N ARG A 313 20.28 6.92 7.52
CA ARG A 313 19.94 5.51 7.78
C ARG A 313 18.56 5.36 8.43
N GLY A 314 17.68 4.56 7.83
CA GLY A 314 16.46 4.01 8.43
C GLY A 314 15.78 3.05 7.45
N GLY A 315 15.68 1.77 7.78
CA GLY A 315 15.11 0.76 6.88
C GLY A 315 13.58 0.80 6.90
N VAL A 316 12.98 1.25 5.79
CA VAL A 316 11.54 1.15 5.51
C VAL A 316 11.28 -0.22 4.86
N VAL A 317 10.27 -0.95 5.32
CA VAL A 317 9.80 -2.19 4.69
C VAL A 317 8.47 -1.91 4.02
N VAL A 318 8.42 -2.15 2.72
CA VAL A 318 7.24 -1.95 1.87
C VAL A 318 6.70 -3.33 1.45
N ALA A 319 5.50 -3.66 1.89
CA ALA A 319 4.61 -4.63 1.24
C ALA A 319 3.62 -3.79 0.42
N SER A 320 3.93 -3.63 -0.86
CA SER A 320 3.16 -2.79 -1.78
C SER A 320 3.01 -3.52 -3.10
N SER A 321 1.94 -3.18 -3.81
CA SER A 321 1.75 -3.59 -5.20
C SER A 321 2.74 -2.91 -6.17
N VAL A 322 3.64 -2.05 -5.66
CA VAL A 322 4.66 -1.29 -6.38
C VAL A 322 5.91 -1.10 -5.51
N MET A 323 7.09 -1.45 -6.02
CA MET A 323 8.35 -1.28 -5.28
C MET A 323 9.30 -0.31 -5.99
N ALA A 324 9.96 0.57 -5.22
CA ALA A 324 11.16 1.33 -5.61
C ALA A 324 12.18 1.42 -4.45
N ASP A 325 13.44 1.69 -4.82
CA ASP A 325 14.73 1.30 -4.21
C ASP A 325 15.20 2.00 -2.91
N ASP A 326 16.09 1.35 -2.12
CA ASP A 326 17.49 1.80 -1.90
C ASP A 326 18.38 0.86 -1.03
N SER A 327 19.72 1.00 -1.15
CA SER A 327 20.77 0.00 -0.84
C SER A 327 21.86 0.42 0.20
N ALA A 328 22.59 -0.57 0.77
CA ALA A 328 23.39 -0.61 2.06
C ALA A 328 24.92 -0.23 1.96
N PRO A 329 25.92 -0.55 2.88
CA PRO A 329 26.03 -1.17 4.25
C PRO A 329 27.06 -0.45 5.27
N PRO A 330 27.89 -1.08 6.17
CA PRO A 330 27.74 -1.02 7.66
C PRO A 330 28.96 -0.53 8.52
N HIS A 331 28.80 -0.38 9.86
CA HIS A 331 29.71 -0.80 10.97
C HIS A 331 29.31 -0.27 12.38
N GLY A 332 29.57 -1.07 13.44
CA GLY A 332 29.86 -0.65 14.83
C GLY A 332 28.75 -0.72 15.90
N SER A 333 28.99 -1.42 17.02
CA SER A 333 28.02 -1.79 18.09
C SER A 333 28.07 -0.93 19.36
N ALA A 334 26.95 -0.86 20.09
CA ALA A 334 26.90 -0.88 21.56
C ALA A 334 25.47 -1.15 22.05
N HIS A 335 25.29 -2.12 22.96
CA HIS A 335 24.01 -2.51 23.55
C HIS A 335 23.61 -1.57 24.68
N LYS A 336 22.42 -0.98 24.59
CA LYS A 336 21.59 -0.57 25.74
C LYS A 336 20.17 -1.05 25.48
N SER A 337 19.53 -1.57 26.52
CA SER A 337 18.13 -2.00 26.55
C SER A 337 17.23 -0.80 26.22
N GLN A 338 16.78 -0.71 24.97
CA GLN A 338 15.77 0.26 24.54
C GLN A 338 14.41 -0.45 24.55
N ASN A 339 13.39 0.21 25.13
CA ASN A 339 12.00 -0.17 24.90
C ASN A 339 11.74 -0.09 23.40
N SER A 340 11.51 -1.22 22.75
CA SER A 340 11.25 -1.30 21.31
C SER A 340 9.80 -0.91 21.02
N THR A 341 9.61 -0.03 20.02
CA THR A 341 8.28 0.28 19.47
C THR A 341 8.22 -0.30 18.07
N ASN A 342 7.22 -1.16 17.83
CA ASN A 342 6.88 -1.69 16.53
C ASN A 342 5.97 -0.69 15.78
N LEU A 343 6.06 -0.65 14.46
CA LEU A 343 5.28 0.25 13.62
C LEU A 343 4.65 -0.54 12.48
N ILE A 344 3.33 -0.40 12.33
CA ILE A 344 2.60 -0.89 11.16
C ILE A 344 1.83 0.27 10.53
N ILE A 345 2.02 0.46 9.23
CA ILE A 345 1.31 1.43 8.42
C ILE A 345 0.51 0.66 7.38
N PHE A 346 -0.80 0.73 7.47
CA PHE A 346 -1.70 0.36 6.37
C PHE A 346 -2.00 1.62 5.58
N THR A 347 -1.91 1.54 4.26
CA THR A 347 -2.30 2.66 3.41
C THR A 347 -3.06 2.18 2.18
N ILE A 348 -3.83 3.10 1.64
CA ILE A 348 -4.17 3.12 0.22
C ILE A 348 -3.10 4.03 -0.39
N MET A 349 -2.26 3.55 -1.30
CA MET A 349 -1.24 4.39 -1.94
C MET A 349 -1.00 4.01 -3.41
N PHE A 350 -0.64 4.99 -4.24
CA PHE A 350 0.17 4.80 -5.44
C PHE A 350 1.10 6.01 -5.73
N LEU A 351 2.37 5.72 -6.02
CA LEU A 351 3.33 6.67 -6.58
C LEU A 351 3.29 6.61 -8.12
N PHE A 352 2.72 7.62 -8.78
CA PHE A 352 2.80 7.74 -10.23
C PHE A 352 4.25 8.03 -10.66
N ALA A 353 4.94 7.06 -11.25
CA ALA A 353 6.03 7.31 -12.19
C ALA A 353 5.42 7.54 -13.58
N SER A 354 4.85 8.73 -13.81
CA SER A 354 4.49 9.17 -15.15
C SER A 354 5.77 9.47 -15.93
N THR A 355 6.30 8.50 -16.69
CA THR A 355 7.06 8.85 -17.89
C THR A 355 6.05 9.24 -18.97
N THR A 356 5.52 10.46 -18.86
CA THR A 356 4.95 11.18 -19.99
C THR A 356 6.07 11.47 -20.97
N SER A 357 6.35 10.54 -21.89
CA SER A 357 6.99 10.88 -23.15
C SER A 357 5.93 11.51 -24.05
N TYR A 358 5.74 12.82 -23.89
CA TYR A 358 5.29 13.64 -24.99
C TYR A 358 6.42 13.67 -26.03
N GLY A 359 6.14 13.14 -27.22
CA GLY A 359 6.99 13.29 -28.39
C GLY A 359 6.10 13.58 -29.59
N PHE A 360 6.06 14.86 -29.95
CA PHE A 360 5.65 15.31 -31.28
C PHE A 360 6.59 14.67 -32.32
N GLU A 361 6.03 13.85 -33.22
CA GLU A 361 6.05 14.01 -34.69
C GLU A 361 5.17 12.94 -35.34
#